data_AF-A0AAX3AU18-F1
#
_entry.id   AF-A0AAX3AU18-F1
#
_cell.length_a   1.000
_cell.length_b   1.000
_cell.length_c   1.000
_cell.angle_alpha   90.00
_cell.angle_beta   90.00
_cell.angle_gamma   90.00
#
_symmetry.space_group_name_H-M   'P 1'
#
loop_
_entity.id
_entity.type
_entity.pdbx_description
1 polymer ?
#
loop_
_entity_poly.entity_id
_entity_poly.type
_entity_poly.pdbx_seq_one_letter_code
_entity_poly.pdbx_strand_id
1 'polypeptide(L)'
;MGTGIEGLGAGTFVLSCVTAFYDYLTETREKDFFEYPDYYTFQTTSEPADYRMLDIYPDHKNVAVEPNAEQLLRTINDRAITTLLIPDVSPTSPDVDAITLQSAQRRIDHCYVYSPDGHPSDAEFSIRQPRQPTNDWFEATIESLDSELGEDVPAFGSDDVWIVQQFRRVSVEQALERLPV
;
A
#
# COMPACT_ATOMS: atom_id res chain seq x y z
N MET A 1 -3.39 -8.18 14.83
CA MET A 1 -3.41 -6.75 14.52
C MET A 1 -2.07 -6.42 13.92
N GLY A 2 -2.06 -5.75 12.77
CA GLY A 2 -0.83 -5.46 12.05
C GLY A 2 0.03 -4.40 12.75
N THR A 3 1.32 -4.35 12.43
CA THR A 3 2.30 -3.47 13.10
C THR A 3 2.27 -2.01 12.63
N GLY A 4 1.37 -1.66 11.70
CA GLY A 4 1.30 -0.32 11.11
C GLY A 4 2.32 -0.08 10.00
N ILE A 5 3.51 -0.70 10.06
CA ILE A 5 4.56 -0.54 9.04
C ILE A 5 4.52 -1.57 7.89
N GLU A 6 3.64 -2.57 7.95
CA GLU A 6 3.56 -3.64 6.95
C GLU A 6 3.45 -3.12 5.52
N GLY A 7 2.78 -1.98 5.32
CA GLY A 7 2.65 -1.30 4.03
C GLY A 7 3.98 -0.88 3.40
N LEU A 8 5.09 -0.84 4.16
CA LEU A 8 6.42 -0.61 3.59
C LEU A 8 6.78 -1.66 2.53
N GLY A 9 6.28 -2.90 2.66
CA GLY A 9 6.44 -3.96 1.67
C GLY A 9 5.88 -3.64 0.27
N ALA A 10 5.03 -2.61 0.16
CA ALA A 10 4.49 -2.09 -1.09
C ALA A 10 5.18 -0.81 -1.58
N GLY A 11 6.16 -0.28 -0.84
CA GLY A 11 6.72 1.05 -1.06
C GLY A 11 7.27 1.29 -2.47
N THR A 12 8.02 0.34 -3.04
CA THR A 12 8.55 0.47 -4.40
C THR A 12 7.45 0.50 -5.47
N PHE A 13 6.34 -0.20 -5.25
CA PHE A 13 5.18 -0.14 -6.14
C PHE A 13 4.56 1.25 -6.10
N VAL A 14 4.25 1.73 -4.89
CA VAL A 14 3.66 3.06 -4.68
C VAL A 14 4.54 4.14 -5.30
N LEU A 15 5.83 4.16 -4.97
CA LEU A 15 6.78 5.16 -5.50
C LEU A 15 6.93 5.09 -7.03
N SER A 16 6.81 3.89 -7.63
CA SER A 16 6.80 3.75 -9.09
C SER A 16 5.53 4.34 -9.71
N CYS A 17 4.37 4.14 -9.07
CA CYS A 17 3.11 4.77 -9.48
C CYS A 17 3.14 6.29 -9.28
N VAL A 18 3.77 6.80 -8.23
CA VAL A 18 3.99 8.24 -7.99
C VAL A 18 4.86 8.82 -9.10
N THR A 19 5.96 8.16 -9.43
CA THR A 19 6.84 8.57 -10.53
C THR A 19 6.06 8.66 -11.85
N ALA A 20 5.33 7.59 -12.21
CA ALA A 20 4.53 7.56 -13.43
C ALA A 20 3.45 8.65 -13.47
N PHE A 21 2.84 8.98 -12.31
CA PHE A 21 1.85 10.06 -12.21
C PHE A 21 2.46 11.43 -12.51
N TYR A 22 3.60 11.75 -11.89
CA TYR A 22 4.26 13.05 -12.09
C TYR A 22 4.94 13.17 -13.46
N ASP A 23 5.44 12.07 -14.02
CA ASP A 23 5.92 12.03 -15.41
C ASP A 23 4.79 12.42 -16.37
N TYR A 24 3.61 11.81 -16.20
CA TYR A 24 2.42 12.14 -16.99
C TYR A 24 1.99 13.61 -16.83
N LEU A 25 1.98 14.15 -15.60
CA LEU A 25 1.65 15.56 -15.39
C LEU A 25 2.68 16.49 -16.05
N THR A 26 3.97 16.18 -15.92
CA THR A 26 5.05 16.96 -16.54
C THR A 26 4.92 16.98 -18.07
N GLU A 27 4.54 15.86 -18.68
CA GLU A 27 4.34 15.77 -20.12
C GLU A 27 3.07 16.46 -20.62
N THR A 28 1.99 16.44 -19.82
CA THR A 28 0.66 16.89 -20.27
C THR A 28 0.25 18.27 -19.79
N ARG A 29 0.93 18.84 -18.80
CA ARG A 29 0.64 20.18 -18.26
C ARG A 29 1.57 21.20 -18.90
N GLU A 30 0.99 22.29 -19.39
CA GLU A 30 1.74 23.42 -19.97
C GLU A 30 2.29 24.40 -18.91
N LYS A 31 1.87 24.25 -17.65
CA LYS A 31 2.17 25.15 -16.53
C LYS A 31 2.47 24.35 -15.26
N ASP A 32 2.95 25.04 -14.23
CA ASP A 32 3.10 24.50 -12.89
C ASP A 32 1.80 23.83 -12.39
N PHE A 33 1.95 22.68 -11.75
CA PHE A 33 0.86 21.85 -11.24
C PHE A 33 1.00 21.65 -9.72
N PHE A 34 -0.13 21.46 -9.04
CA PHE A 34 -0.22 21.26 -7.58
C PHE A 34 -1.06 20.01 -7.23
N GLU A 35 -1.27 19.13 -8.21
CA GLU A 35 -2.00 17.89 -8.06
C GLU A 35 -1.17 16.82 -7.35
N TYR A 36 -1.82 16.09 -6.44
CA TYR A 36 -1.28 14.89 -5.78
C TYR A 36 -2.05 13.67 -6.23
N PRO A 37 -1.41 12.49 -6.35
CA PRO A 37 -2.10 11.28 -6.74
C PRO A 37 -3.08 10.83 -5.65
N ASP A 38 -4.22 10.26 -6.05
CA ASP A 38 -5.21 9.69 -5.13
C ASP A 38 -4.82 8.28 -4.68
N TYR A 39 -3.68 8.22 -3.99
CA TYR A 39 -3.18 7.01 -3.32
C TYR A 39 -3.49 7.08 -1.83
N TYR A 40 -3.82 5.93 -1.24
CA TYR A 40 -4.31 5.85 0.13
C TYR A 40 -3.65 4.67 0.85
N THR A 41 -3.49 4.79 2.16
CA THR A 41 -3.27 3.64 3.05
C THR A 41 -4.53 3.39 3.86
N PHE A 42 -4.87 2.11 4.06
CA PHE A 42 -5.99 1.69 4.90
C PHE A 42 -5.43 0.88 6.06
N GLN A 43 -5.50 1.42 7.26
CA GLN A 43 -4.77 0.93 8.42
C GLN A 43 -5.76 0.49 9.49
N THR A 44 -5.78 -0.80 9.82
CA THR A 44 -6.67 -1.41 10.82
C THR A 44 -6.03 -1.55 12.21
N THR A 45 -4.81 -1.04 12.37
CA THR A 45 -4.07 -1.01 13.63
C THR A 45 -4.51 0.15 14.53
N SER A 46 -4.30 0.01 15.84
CA SER A 46 -4.48 1.08 16.83
C SER A 46 -3.39 2.15 16.76
N GLU A 47 -2.24 1.83 16.16
CA GLU A 47 -1.08 2.70 16.00
C GLU A 47 -0.76 2.85 14.50
N PRO A 48 -1.49 3.71 13.77
CA PRO A 48 -1.28 3.88 12.34
C PRO A 48 0.02 4.64 12.06
N ALA A 49 0.79 4.15 11.08
CA ALA A 49 1.99 4.81 10.59
C ALA A 49 1.64 5.95 9.62
N ASP A 50 2.53 6.93 9.53
CA ASP A 50 2.44 8.05 8.61
C ASP A 50 3.20 7.78 7.31
N TYR A 51 2.47 7.45 6.24
CA TYR A 51 3.06 7.17 4.93
C TYR A 51 3.24 8.41 4.04
N ARG A 52 3.17 9.64 4.58
CA ARG A 52 3.36 10.86 3.79
C ARG A 52 4.70 10.92 3.06
N MET A 53 5.74 10.28 3.59
CA MET A 53 7.06 10.20 2.94
C MET A 53 7.06 9.34 1.67
N LEU A 54 6.00 8.56 1.42
CA LEU A 54 5.78 7.82 0.17
C LEU A 54 4.78 8.52 -0.76
N ASP A 55 4.60 9.84 -0.60
CA ASP A 55 3.63 10.66 -1.34
C ASP A 55 2.14 10.27 -1.13
N ILE A 56 1.84 9.61 0.00
CA ILE A 56 0.46 9.45 0.48
C ILE A 56 0.05 10.74 1.20
N TYR A 57 -0.31 11.76 0.39
CA TYR A 57 -0.58 13.12 0.85
C TYR A 57 -1.86 13.69 0.22
N PRO A 58 -2.70 14.44 0.97
CA PRO A 58 -2.50 14.95 2.33
C PRO A 58 -2.76 13.90 3.42
N ASP A 59 -2.60 14.32 4.68
CA ASP A 59 -2.80 13.49 5.89
C ASP A 59 -4.05 12.60 5.86
N HIS A 60 -5.19 13.11 5.38
CA HIS A 60 -6.45 12.37 5.29
C HIS A 60 -6.43 11.16 4.32
N LYS A 61 -5.34 10.97 3.58
CA LYS A 61 -5.10 9.77 2.75
C LYS A 61 -4.46 8.62 3.51
N ASN A 62 -3.97 8.86 4.73
CA ASN A 62 -3.64 7.82 5.69
C ASN A 62 -4.89 7.49 6.52
N VAL A 63 -5.61 6.44 6.14
CA VAL A 63 -6.96 6.17 6.63
C VAL A 63 -6.93 5.12 7.72
N ALA A 64 -7.17 5.54 8.96
CA ALA A 64 -7.48 4.60 10.04
C ALA A 64 -8.88 4.03 9.87
N VAL A 65 -9.01 2.71 9.99
CA VAL A 65 -10.28 1.97 9.88
C VAL A 65 -10.39 1.00 11.04
N GLU A 66 -11.60 0.76 11.56
CA GLU A 66 -11.76 -0.32 12.54
C GLU A 66 -11.39 -1.68 11.92
N PRO A 67 -10.84 -2.63 12.69
CA PRO A 67 -10.48 -3.98 12.21
C PRO A 67 -11.74 -4.82 11.93
N ASN A 68 -12.46 -4.46 10.87
CA ASN A 68 -13.71 -5.06 10.45
C ASN A 68 -13.78 -5.06 8.91
N ALA A 69 -14.02 -6.25 8.32
CA ALA A 69 -13.95 -6.42 6.87
C ALA A 69 -14.96 -5.56 6.11
N GLU A 70 -16.19 -5.43 6.62
CA GLU A 70 -17.23 -4.62 6.01
C GLU A 70 -16.87 -3.13 6.04
N GLN A 71 -16.37 -2.62 7.17
CA GLN A 71 -15.96 -1.22 7.26
C GLN A 71 -14.75 -0.92 6.38
N LEU A 72 -13.76 -1.81 6.34
CA LEU A 72 -12.59 -1.68 5.46
C LEU A 72 -13.02 -1.66 4.00
N LEU A 73 -13.85 -2.59 3.57
CA LEU A 73 -14.28 -2.67 2.18
C LEU A 73 -15.18 -1.49 1.76
N ARG A 74 -16.04 -0.99 2.65
CA ARG A 74 -16.78 0.27 2.40
C ARG A 74 -15.84 1.45 2.24
N THR A 75 -14.84 1.57 3.11
CA THR A 75 -13.87 2.67 3.08
C THR A 75 -13.05 2.66 1.79
N ILE A 76 -12.65 1.47 1.31
CA ILE A 76 -12.01 1.26 -0.01
C ILE A 76 -12.95 1.67 -1.13
N ASN A 77 -14.21 1.24 -1.08
CA ASN A 77 -15.22 1.58 -2.08
C ASN A 77 -15.50 3.09 -2.16
N ASP A 78 -15.61 3.77 -1.02
CA ASP A 78 -15.94 5.20 -0.95
C ASP A 78 -14.83 6.09 -1.53
N ARG A 79 -13.58 5.63 -1.49
CA ARG A 79 -12.41 6.29 -2.11
C ARG A 79 -12.18 5.90 -3.56
N ALA A 80 -13.10 5.14 -4.13
CA ALA A 80 -13.09 4.74 -5.53
C ALA A 80 -11.79 4.03 -5.98
N ILE A 81 -11.20 3.18 -5.13
CA ILE A 81 -9.96 2.46 -5.45
C ILE A 81 -10.15 1.51 -6.64
N THR A 82 -9.26 1.61 -7.64
CA THR A 82 -9.24 0.76 -8.84
C THR A 82 -8.05 -0.20 -8.86
N THR A 83 -6.96 0.12 -8.16
CA THR A 83 -5.81 -0.77 -7.96
C THR A 83 -5.60 -1.00 -6.47
N LEU A 84 -5.68 -2.26 -6.03
CA LEU A 84 -5.57 -2.64 -4.63
C LEU A 84 -4.27 -3.41 -4.39
N LEU A 85 -3.43 -2.89 -3.49
CA LEU A 85 -2.30 -3.61 -2.93
C LEU A 85 -2.73 -4.21 -1.58
N ILE A 86 -2.41 -5.47 -1.33
CA ILE A 86 -2.84 -6.17 -0.11
C ILE A 86 -1.74 -7.06 0.46
N PRO A 87 -1.57 -7.17 1.79
CA PRO A 87 -0.53 -8.01 2.35
C PRO A 87 -0.77 -9.51 2.06
N ASP A 88 0.30 -10.30 1.98
CA ASP A 88 0.29 -11.75 1.76
C ASP A 88 -0.06 -12.49 3.04
N VAL A 89 -1.28 -12.25 3.51
CA VAL A 89 -1.87 -12.97 4.63
C VAL A 89 -2.65 -14.18 4.13
N SER A 90 -2.93 -15.10 5.05
CA SER A 90 -3.75 -16.28 4.74
C SER A 90 -5.17 -15.84 4.31
N PRO A 91 -5.75 -16.42 3.24
CA PRO A 91 -7.13 -16.19 2.87
C PRO A 91 -8.10 -16.49 4.01
N THR A 92 -9.14 -15.67 4.10
CA THR A 92 -10.24 -15.77 5.04
C THR A 92 -11.57 -15.72 4.29
N SER A 93 -12.68 -15.95 5.01
CA SER A 93 -14.02 -15.69 4.50
C SER A 93 -14.54 -14.42 5.18
N PRO A 94 -14.29 -13.23 4.62
CA PRO A 94 -14.66 -11.97 5.25
C PRO A 94 -16.19 -11.85 5.34
N ASP A 95 -16.69 -11.45 6.51
CA ASP A 95 -18.11 -11.13 6.70
C ASP A 95 -18.40 -9.74 6.10
N VAL A 96 -18.85 -9.72 4.85
CA VAL A 96 -19.13 -8.51 4.06
C VAL A 96 -20.51 -8.61 3.39
N ASP A 97 -21.19 -7.48 3.31
CA ASP A 97 -22.47 -7.40 2.61
C ASP A 97 -22.29 -7.63 1.11
N ALA A 98 -23.23 -8.35 0.50
CA ALA A 98 -23.19 -8.67 -0.93
C ALA A 98 -23.12 -7.42 -1.82
N ILE A 99 -23.78 -6.32 -1.45
CA ILE A 99 -23.76 -5.05 -2.19
C ILE A 99 -22.38 -4.40 -2.09
N THR A 100 -21.78 -4.42 -0.90
CA THR A 100 -20.41 -3.92 -0.66
C THR A 100 -19.40 -4.71 -1.50
N LEU A 101 -19.54 -6.04 -1.53
CA LEU A 101 -18.71 -6.94 -2.36
C LEU A 101 -18.87 -6.65 -3.85
N GLN A 102 -20.11 -6.55 -4.36
CA GLN A 102 -20.37 -6.25 -5.78
C GLN A 102 -19.84 -4.88 -6.19
N SER A 103 -19.91 -3.89 -5.29
CA SER A 103 -19.32 -2.57 -5.55
C SER A 103 -17.80 -2.66 -5.76
N ALA A 104 -17.11 -3.46 -4.94
CA ALA A 104 -15.66 -3.63 -5.05
C ALA A 104 -15.29 -4.38 -6.34
N GLN A 105 -15.99 -5.48 -6.65
CA GLN A 105 -15.76 -6.29 -7.85
C GLN A 105 -15.94 -5.52 -9.16
N ARG A 106 -16.89 -4.58 -9.20
CA ARG A 106 -17.11 -3.75 -10.39
C ARG A 106 -16.04 -2.67 -10.58
N ARG A 107 -15.41 -2.23 -9.49
CA ARG A 107 -14.56 -1.05 -9.46
C ARG A 107 -13.07 -1.36 -9.51
N ILE A 108 -12.65 -2.41 -8.81
CA ILE A 108 -11.24 -2.78 -8.71
C ILE A 108 -10.87 -3.56 -9.97
N ASP A 109 -9.93 -3.02 -10.73
CA ASP A 109 -9.43 -3.59 -11.98
C ASP A 109 -8.18 -4.46 -11.75
N HIS A 110 -7.35 -4.06 -10.78
CA HIS A 110 -6.06 -4.66 -10.53
C HIS A 110 -5.84 -4.92 -9.04
N CYS A 111 -5.38 -6.12 -8.71
CA CYS A 111 -5.00 -6.48 -7.36
C CYS A 111 -3.60 -7.10 -7.34
N TYR A 112 -2.79 -6.70 -6.37
CA TYR A 112 -1.47 -7.26 -6.16
C TYR A 112 -1.24 -7.56 -4.69
N VAL A 113 -0.60 -8.69 -4.45
CA VAL A 113 -0.15 -9.10 -3.13
C VAL A 113 1.30 -8.65 -2.93
N TYR A 114 1.58 -8.11 -1.75
CA TYR A 114 2.91 -7.77 -1.26
C TYR A 114 3.17 -8.45 0.09
N SER A 115 4.42 -8.63 0.50
CA SER A 115 4.75 -9.10 1.85
C SER A 115 5.43 -7.99 2.65
N PRO A 116 5.26 -7.90 3.98
CA PRO A 116 5.95 -6.90 4.80
C PRO A 116 7.48 -6.91 4.66
N ASP A 117 8.07 -8.07 4.37
CA ASP A 117 9.52 -8.22 4.09
C ASP A 117 9.90 -8.02 2.61
N GLY A 118 8.90 -7.73 1.75
CA GLY A 118 9.05 -7.50 0.31
C GLY A 118 9.10 -8.77 -0.53
N HIS A 119 8.88 -9.95 0.04
CA HIS A 119 9.01 -11.24 -0.64
C HIS A 119 7.78 -12.14 -0.46
N PRO A 120 6.64 -11.84 -1.13
CA PRO A 120 5.46 -12.68 -1.06
C PRO A 120 5.71 -14.05 -1.70
N SER A 121 4.89 -15.03 -1.30
CA SER A 121 4.85 -16.34 -1.92
C SER A 121 4.47 -16.25 -3.41
N ASP A 122 5.13 -17.07 -4.24
CA ASP A 122 4.87 -17.19 -5.69
C ASP A 122 4.95 -15.85 -6.47
N ALA A 123 5.89 -14.96 -6.09
CA ALA A 123 6.10 -13.68 -6.76
C ALA A 123 6.20 -13.80 -8.30
N GLU A 124 5.49 -12.92 -9.01
CA GLU A 124 5.43 -12.91 -10.47
C GLU A 124 6.36 -11.86 -11.09
N PHE A 125 6.58 -10.76 -10.38
CA PHE A 125 7.48 -9.69 -10.82
C PHE A 125 8.09 -8.97 -9.62
N SER A 126 9.15 -8.21 -9.89
CA SER A 126 9.78 -7.33 -8.92
C SER A 126 9.89 -5.91 -9.43
N ILE A 127 9.88 -4.97 -8.50
CA ILE A 127 10.18 -3.58 -8.74
C ILE A 127 11.44 -3.26 -7.94
N ARG A 128 12.38 -2.57 -8.60
CA ARG A 128 13.61 -2.10 -7.97
C ARG A 128 13.64 -0.57 -7.97
N GLN A 129 14.07 0.00 -6.86
CA GLN A 129 14.29 1.43 -6.69
C GLN A 129 15.68 1.66 -6.08
N PRO A 130 16.36 2.77 -6.38
CA PRO A 130 17.59 3.13 -5.69
C PRO A 130 17.37 3.08 -4.17
N ARG A 131 18.28 2.45 -3.42
CA ARG A 131 18.16 2.34 -1.96
C ARG A 131 18.07 3.72 -1.33
N GLN A 132 18.87 4.66 -1.81
CA GLN A 132 18.74 6.07 -1.44
C GLN A 132 18.15 6.89 -2.59
N PRO A 133 17.17 7.78 -2.34
CA PRO A 133 16.67 8.25 -1.02
C PRO A 133 15.56 7.37 -0.38
N THR A 134 15.16 6.26 -1.01
CA THR A 134 14.00 5.45 -0.59
C THR A 134 14.08 4.98 0.87
N ASN A 135 15.27 4.60 1.34
CA ASN A 135 15.50 4.11 2.69
C ASN A 135 15.22 5.20 3.74
N ASP A 136 15.65 6.44 3.50
CA ASP A 136 15.37 7.57 4.40
C ASP A 136 13.86 7.81 4.55
N TRP A 137 13.08 7.58 3.47
CA TRP A 137 11.62 7.69 3.53
C TRP A 137 10.96 6.55 4.30
N PHE A 138 11.54 5.35 4.23
CA PHE A 138 11.08 4.20 5.00
C PHE A 138 11.39 4.40 6.49
N GLU A 139 12.60 4.85 6.83
CA GLU A 139 12.99 5.21 8.20
C GLU A 139 12.04 6.26 8.78
N ALA A 140 11.79 7.35 8.05
CA ALA A 140 10.86 8.39 8.51
C ALA A 140 9.41 7.89 8.70
N THR A 141 8.98 6.86 7.95
CA THR A 141 7.68 6.22 8.15
C THR A 141 7.66 5.41 9.46
N ILE A 142 8.74 4.68 9.76
CA ILE A 142 8.86 3.93 11.02
C ILE A 142 8.93 4.89 12.22
N GLU A 143 9.73 5.96 12.12
CA GLU A 143 9.88 6.98 13.16
C GLU A 143 8.58 7.73 13.49
N SER A 144 7.57 7.64 12.63
CA SER A 144 6.25 8.23 12.88
C SER A 144 5.42 7.49 13.93
N LEU A 145 5.77 6.24 14.25
CA LEU A 145 5.08 5.44 15.26
C LEU A 145 5.53 5.82 16.66
N ASP A 146 4.57 5.87 17.59
CA ASP A 146 4.78 6.29 18.97
C ASP A 146 5.10 5.09 19.86
N SER A 147 6.19 4.35 19.60
CA SER A 147 6.62 3.29 20.54
C SER A 147 8.10 2.87 20.43
N GLU A 148 8.59 2.40 21.57
CA GLU A 148 9.92 1.86 21.90
C GLU A 148 10.33 0.59 21.12
N LEU A 149 9.67 0.33 19.98
CA LEU A 149 9.95 -0.79 19.10
C LEU A 149 11.12 -0.38 18.20
N GLY A 150 12.31 -0.93 18.46
CA GLY A 150 13.47 -0.84 17.56
C GLY A 150 13.23 -1.64 16.27
N GLU A 151 12.19 -1.29 15.52
CA GLU A 151 11.92 -1.85 14.20
C GLU A 151 12.85 -1.16 13.21
N ASP A 152 13.74 -1.95 12.61
CA ASP A 152 14.58 -1.49 11.51
C ASP A 152 13.81 -1.62 10.19
N VAL A 153 14.17 -0.78 9.21
CA VAL A 153 13.69 -0.95 7.84
C VAL A 153 14.03 -2.37 7.36
N PRO A 154 13.04 -3.15 6.86
CA PRO A 154 13.32 -4.46 6.30
C PRO A 154 14.38 -4.37 5.21
N ALA A 155 15.27 -5.37 5.11
CA ALA A 155 16.42 -5.31 4.21
C ALA A 155 16.03 -5.08 2.73
N PHE A 156 14.85 -5.55 2.31
CA PHE A 156 14.28 -5.43 0.96
C PHE A 156 15.32 -5.68 -0.15
N GLY A 157 15.90 -6.88 -0.14
CA GLY A 157 16.97 -7.28 -1.06
C GLY A 157 18.32 -7.50 -0.37
N SER A 158 19.26 -8.09 -1.11
CA SER A 158 20.60 -8.46 -0.61
C SER A 158 21.70 -7.46 -1.01
N ASP A 159 21.35 -6.38 -1.71
CA ASP A 159 22.27 -5.37 -2.23
C ASP A 159 22.08 -4.04 -1.48
N ASP A 160 23.18 -3.38 -1.15
CA ASP A 160 23.22 -2.07 -0.50
C ASP A 160 22.85 -0.93 -1.46
N VAL A 161 22.74 -1.20 -2.76
CA VAL A 161 22.45 -0.18 -3.77
C VAL A 161 20.96 -0.08 -4.11
N TRP A 162 20.23 -1.18 -4.02
CA TRP A 162 18.85 -1.28 -4.49
C TRP A 162 17.92 -1.79 -3.39
N ILE A 163 16.74 -1.18 -3.30
CA ILE A 163 15.58 -1.79 -2.65
C ILE A 163 14.82 -2.57 -3.72
N VAL A 164 14.56 -3.85 -3.45
CA VAL A 164 13.82 -4.75 -4.32
C VAL A 164 12.64 -5.31 -3.56
N GLN A 165 11.44 -5.12 -4.10
CA GLN A 165 10.24 -5.75 -3.58
C GLN A 165 9.55 -6.50 -4.70
N GLN A 166 8.90 -7.58 -4.31
CA GLN A 166 8.26 -8.54 -5.19
C GLN A 166 6.75 -8.50 -5.00
N PHE A 167 6.05 -8.81 -6.08
CA PHE A 167 4.61 -8.70 -6.15
C PHE A 167 4.04 -9.88 -6.93
N ARG A 168 2.82 -10.26 -6.57
CA ARG A 168 2.05 -11.29 -7.27
C ARG A 168 0.70 -10.71 -7.63
N ARG A 169 0.29 -10.81 -8.89
CA ARG A 169 -1.06 -10.42 -9.29
C ARG A 169 -2.06 -11.44 -8.76
N VAL A 170 -3.22 -10.97 -8.32
CA VAL A 170 -4.33 -11.82 -7.88
C VAL A 170 -5.64 -11.36 -8.48
N SER A 171 -6.66 -12.24 -8.46
CA SER A 171 -8.02 -11.82 -8.77
C SER A 171 -8.56 -10.89 -7.67
N VAL A 172 -9.62 -10.14 -7.97
CA VAL A 172 -10.32 -9.32 -6.96
C VAL A 172 -10.83 -10.20 -5.81
N GLU A 173 -11.42 -11.35 -6.12
CA GLU A 173 -11.88 -12.32 -5.11
C GLU A 173 -10.76 -12.75 -4.17
N GLN A 174 -9.62 -13.17 -4.72
CA GLN A 174 -8.44 -13.57 -3.93
C GLN A 174 -7.88 -12.43 -3.09
N ALA A 175 -7.94 -11.19 -3.57
CA ALA A 175 -7.57 -10.03 -2.78
C ALA A 175 -8.56 -9.82 -1.62
N LEU A 176 -9.86 -9.87 -1.87
CA LEU A 176 -10.85 -9.62 -0.83
C LEU A 176 -10.84 -10.67 0.29
N GLU A 177 -10.47 -11.92 -0.02
CA GLU A 177 -10.23 -12.96 0.99
C GLU A 177 -9.06 -12.61 1.94
N ARG A 178 -8.15 -11.71 1.55
CA ARG A 178 -6.94 -11.33 2.30
C ARG A 178 -7.04 -9.96 2.99
N LEU A 179 -8.25 -9.42 3.16
CA LEU A 179 -8.43 -8.16 3.89
C LEU A 179 -7.83 -8.26 5.30
N PRO A 180 -6.89 -7.37 5.68
CA PRO A 180 -6.20 -7.45 6.97
C PRO A 180 -7.09 -6.87 8.08
N VAL A 181 -7.85 -7.74 8.74
CA VAL A 181 -8.75 -7.40 9.85
C VAL A 181 -8.54 -8.31 11.05
#